data_AF-A0A2A4XTQ9-F1
#
_entry.id   AF-A0A2A4XTQ9-F1
#
_cell.length_a   1.000
_cell.length_b   1.000
_cell.length_c   1.000
_cell.angle_alpha   90.00
_cell.angle_beta   90.00
_cell.angle_gamma   90.00
#
_symmetry.space_group_name_H-M   'P 1'
#
loop_
_entity.id
_entity.type
_entity.pdbx_description
1 polymer ?
#
loop_
_entity_poly.entity_id
_entity_poly.type
_entity_poly.pdbx_seq_one_letter_code
_entity_poly.pdbx_strand_id
1 'polypeptide(L)'
;MNLKYKMMLLGTIPLIIVIMLISLMFILQTRSLAANEIQLIEQTLLDEKKATIKSHTTLALAAIKPDYEKALKGDKTALANIAKTLSQMQYGDNGYFYLYHIDGTNIAHVKQPFRIGKNWMSLEDIEGNFVIRDLIKAGQNGGGFTQYIWERPSTGQPAPKISYNVELKGLDWVFGTGLYTDDLNEKTSEIRANVQQSIENSLLLTAFATIISVVIIYIFTFTLNTRELTRADQRLLELNERILTTQEEERSRVSKELHDGVSQLITATRFDIEHARKKLSMSYENHVDIKSLDESLGGALDKLKGVGGEIRRISHDLRPRDLDELGLFAAIEASLVELNRRSTIIYDFKFSGQGSMLTTPISNTLFRVFQEATTNIEKHAKAQYVLIELAVNDKFVHMKLSDDGIGFDVITTKNKHGGIGIYNMRQRIESHHGKMEINSSETGTILDILIPNITAKPSVKTTKEMV
;
A
#
# COMPACT_ATOMS: atom_id res chain seq x y z
N MET A 1 14.86 17.31 -4.06
CA MET A 1 14.99 15.85 -3.83
C MET A 1 14.44 15.12 -5.04
N ASN A 2 15.23 14.25 -5.69
CA ASN A 2 14.86 13.57 -6.94
C ASN A 2 13.60 12.70 -6.74
N LEU A 3 12.69 12.63 -7.72
CA LEU A 3 11.39 11.91 -7.63
C LEU A 3 11.59 10.44 -7.21
N LYS A 4 12.72 9.85 -7.65
CA LYS A 4 13.20 8.51 -7.26
C LYS A 4 13.31 8.30 -5.75
N TYR A 5 13.93 9.25 -5.03
CA TYR A 5 14.07 9.15 -3.57
C TYR A 5 12.73 9.34 -2.86
N LYS A 6 11.84 10.20 -3.38
CA LYS A 6 10.50 10.38 -2.83
C LYS A 6 9.67 9.09 -2.91
N MET A 7 9.70 8.40 -4.05
CA MET A 7 8.97 7.13 -4.23
C MET A 7 9.56 6.01 -3.36
N MET A 8 10.88 5.91 -3.24
CA MET A 8 11.51 4.94 -2.32
C MET A 8 11.12 5.20 -0.87
N LEU A 9 11.20 6.45 -0.41
CA LEU A 9 10.82 6.83 0.96
C LEU A 9 9.35 6.56 1.25
N LEU A 10 8.46 6.80 0.27
CA LEU A 10 7.02 6.55 0.42
C LEU A 10 6.69 5.06 0.64
N GLY A 11 7.48 4.14 0.08
CA GLY A 11 7.30 2.70 0.28
C GLY A 11 8.03 2.13 1.50
N THR A 12 9.22 2.63 1.82
CA THR A 12 10.06 2.05 2.89
C THR A 12 9.79 2.62 4.27
N ILE A 13 9.50 3.92 4.38
CA ILE A 13 9.24 4.56 5.67
C ILE A 13 8.07 3.89 6.40
N PRO A 14 6.89 3.66 5.78
CA PRO A 14 5.78 3.02 6.47
C PRO A 14 6.14 1.64 7.01
N LEU A 15 6.93 0.87 6.25
CA LEU A 15 7.35 -0.48 6.66
C LEU A 15 8.31 -0.45 7.84
N ILE A 16 9.26 0.50 7.86
CA ILE A 16 10.16 0.72 9.00
C ILE A 16 9.36 1.14 10.24
N ILE A 17 8.37 2.04 10.07
CA ILE A 17 7.49 2.46 11.18
C ILE A 17 6.72 1.25 11.74
N VAL A 18 6.15 0.41 10.88
CA VAL A 18 5.44 -0.81 11.32
C VAL A 18 6.36 -1.73 12.10
N ILE A 19 7.61 -1.95 11.63
CA ILE A 19 8.59 -2.76 12.38
C ILE A 19 8.90 -2.12 13.73
N MET A 20 9.13 -0.82 13.78
CA MET A 20 9.40 -0.12 15.06
C MET A 20 8.21 -0.23 16.02
N LEU A 21 6.97 -0.12 15.52
CA LEU A 21 5.76 -0.27 16.33
C LEU A 21 5.60 -1.70 16.85
N ILE A 22 5.84 -2.71 16.02
CA ILE A 22 5.80 -4.13 16.42
C ILE A 22 6.88 -4.41 17.47
N SER A 23 8.12 -3.95 17.25
CA SER A 23 9.21 -4.10 18.23
C SER A 23 8.89 -3.39 19.54
N LEU A 24 8.32 -2.18 19.50
CA LEU A 24 7.87 -1.47 20.69
C LEU A 24 6.78 -2.25 21.43
N MET A 25 5.76 -2.74 20.72
CA MET A 25 4.70 -3.55 21.29
C MET A 25 5.25 -4.81 21.96
N PHE A 26 6.21 -5.50 21.32
CA PHE A 26 6.86 -6.68 21.86
C PHE A 26 7.66 -6.38 23.14
N ILE A 27 8.35 -5.24 23.20
CA ILE A 27 9.07 -4.78 24.40
C ILE A 27 8.09 -4.53 25.55
N LEU A 28 6.98 -3.83 25.28
CA LEU A 28 5.95 -3.56 26.28
C LEU A 28 5.31 -4.86 26.79
N GLN A 29 5.01 -5.78 25.88
CA GLN A 29 4.41 -7.07 26.22
C GLN A 29 5.35 -7.94 27.07
N THR A 30 6.63 -8.01 26.72
CA THR A 30 7.65 -8.76 27.48
C THR A 30 7.76 -8.24 28.92
N ARG A 31 7.78 -6.91 29.11
CA ARG A 31 7.82 -6.31 30.45
C ARG A 31 6.56 -6.59 31.25
N SER A 32 5.39 -6.52 30.61
CA SER A 32 4.13 -6.84 31.28
C SER A 32 4.05 -8.31 31.69
N LEU A 33 4.50 -9.22 30.83
CA LEU A 33 4.55 -10.66 31.12
C LEU A 33 5.47 -10.96 32.31
N ALA A 34 6.67 -10.37 32.32
CA ALA A 34 7.61 -10.52 33.42
C ALA A 34 7.03 -10.04 34.76
N ALA A 35 6.32 -8.90 34.77
CA ALA A 35 5.67 -8.40 35.99
C ALA A 35 4.59 -9.35 36.50
N ASN A 36 3.75 -9.89 35.61
CA ASN A 36 2.71 -10.85 35.95
C ASN A 36 3.30 -12.18 36.45
N GLU A 37 4.40 -12.64 35.86
CA GLU A 37 5.09 -13.87 36.28
C GLU A 37 5.66 -13.75 37.69
N ILE A 38 6.34 -12.63 38.01
CA ILE A 38 6.84 -12.38 39.37
C ILE A 38 5.69 -12.39 40.39
N GLN A 39 4.59 -11.69 40.09
CA GLN A 39 3.43 -11.62 40.98
C GLN A 39 2.81 -13.01 41.21
N LEU A 40 2.66 -13.80 40.14
CA LEU A 40 2.11 -15.15 40.23
C LEU A 40 3.00 -16.08 41.07
N ILE A 41 4.32 -15.97 40.91
CA ILE A 41 5.29 -16.74 41.69
C ILE A 41 5.24 -16.34 43.17
N GLU A 42 5.26 -15.05 43.48
CA GLU A 42 5.16 -14.55 44.85
C GLU A 42 3.89 -15.06 45.54
N GLN A 43 2.75 -15.02 44.83
CA GLN A 43 1.48 -15.52 45.34
C GLN A 43 1.52 -17.04 45.57
N THR A 44 2.09 -17.80 44.62
CA THR A 44 2.23 -19.26 44.72
C THR A 44 3.07 -19.65 45.94
N LEU A 45 4.20 -18.97 46.14
CA LEU A 45 5.07 -19.20 47.29
C LEU A 45 4.37 -18.86 48.61
N LEU A 46 3.61 -17.75 48.65
CA LEU A 46 2.85 -17.38 49.84
C LEU A 46 1.75 -18.40 50.15
N ASP A 47 1.04 -18.90 49.13
CA ASP A 47 -0.01 -19.90 49.30
C ASP A 47 0.55 -21.27 49.73
N GLU A 48 1.74 -21.65 49.26
CA GLU A 48 2.47 -22.84 49.75
C GLU A 48 2.83 -22.71 51.24
N LYS A 49 3.33 -21.54 51.66
CA LYS A 49 3.62 -21.26 53.08
C LYS A 49 2.35 -21.30 53.92
N LYS A 50 1.26 -20.69 53.46
CA LYS A 50 -0.06 -20.75 54.13
C LYS A 50 -0.57 -22.18 54.28
N ALA A 51 -0.49 -23.00 53.22
CA ALA A 51 -0.87 -24.40 53.26
C ALA A 51 -0.03 -25.19 54.27
N THR A 52 1.29 -24.95 54.29
CA THR A 52 2.23 -25.56 55.25
C THR A 52 1.86 -25.22 56.70
N ILE A 53 1.61 -23.94 57.00
CA ILE A 53 1.21 -23.50 58.35
C ILE A 53 -0.13 -24.12 58.76
N LYS A 54 -1.11 -24.15 57.86
CA LYS A 54 -2.41 -24.76 58.11
C LYS A 54 -2.29 -26.26 58.38
N SER A 55 -1.43 -26.96 57.63
CA SER A 55 -1.11 -28.36 57.84
C SER A 55 -0.50 -28.60 59.23
N HIS A 56 0.53 -27.84 59.62
CA HIS A 56 1.14 -27.94 60.94
C HIS A 56 0.17 -27.61 62.08
N THR A 57 -0.70 -26.61 61.90
CA THR A 57 -1.74 -26.27 62.88
C THR A 57 -2.74 -27.41 63.03
N THR A 58 -3.12 -28.05 61.93
CA THR A 58 -4.05 -29.20 61.94
C THR A 58 -3.43 -30.41 62.66
N LEU A 59 -2.15 -30.70 62.40
CA LEU A 59 -1.41 -31.76 63.10
C LEU A 59 -1.30 -31.48 64.60
N ALA A 60 -1.00 -30.24 64.99
CA ALA A 60 -0.95 -29.85 66.40
C ALA A 60 -2.33 -29.94 67.08
N LEU A 61 -3.40 -29.49 66.41
CA LEU A 61 -4.77 -29.64 66.91
C LEU A 61 -5.13 -31.10 67.14
N ALA A 62 -4.76 -31.99 66.22
CA ALA A 62 -4.97 -33.43 66.35
C ALA A 62 -4.17 -34.03 67.53
N ALA A 63 -2.94 -33.58 67.74
CA ALA A 63 -2.09 -34.05 68.84
C ALA A 63 -2.63 -33.65 70.23
N ILE A 64 -3.18 -32.44 70.36
CA ILE A 64 -3.74 -31.94 71.63
C ILE A 64 -5.21 -32.34 71.84
N LYS A 65 -5.84 -32.95 70.83
CA LYS A 65 -7.26 -33.36 70.85
C LYS A 65 -7.68 -34.14 72.09
N PRO A 66 -6.93 -35.16 72.55
CA PRO A 66 -7.33 -35.95 73.71
C PRO A 66 -7.40 -35.15 75.01
N ASP A 67 -6.56 -34.11 75.14
CA ASP A 67 -6.48 -33.27 76.33
C ASP A 67 -7.52 -32.15 76.32
N TYR A 68 -7.82 -31.55 75.16
CA TYR A 68 -8.76 -30.43 75.09
C TYR A 68 -10.24 -30.86 74.98
N GLU A 69 -10.57 -31.99 74.34
CA GLU A 69 -11.98 -32.43 74.20
C GLU A 69 -12.64 -32.80 75.54
N LYS A 70 -11.83 -33.21 76.52
CA LYS A 70 -12.29 -33.58 77.86
C LYS A 70 -12.19 -32.45 78.88
N ALA A 71 -11.58 -31.33 78.49
CA ALA A 71 -11.29 -30.23 79.38
C ALA A 71 -12.56 -29.39 79.63
N LEU A 72 -12.75 -28.98 80.89
CA LEU A 72 -13.70 -27.94 81.24
C LEU A 72 -13.03 -26.57 81.20
N LYS A 73 -13.83 -25.52 81.05
CA LYS A 73 -13.35 -24.13 81.15
C LYS A 73 -12.63 -23.92 82.48
N GLY A 74 -11.35 -23.55 82.43
CA GLY A 74 -10.49 -23.36 83.61
C GLY A 74 -9.75 -24.62 84.10
N ASP A 75 -9.80 -25.74 83.38
CA ASP A 75 -9.05 -26.95 83.72
C ASP A 75 -7.53 -26.75 83.57
N LYS A 76 -6.87 -26.56 84.72
CA LYS A 76 -5.41 -26.34 84.81
C LYS A 76 -4.60 -27.58 84.41
N THR A 77 -5.15 -28.78 84.54
CA THR A 77 -4.45 -30.04 84.21
C THR A 77 -4.42 -30.24 82.70
N ALA A 78 -5.57 -30.10 82.05
CA ALA A 78 -5.65 -30.12 80.59
C ALA A 78 -4.79 -29.02 79.97
N LEU A 79 -4.79 -27.82 80.57
CA LEU A 79 -3.93 -26.73 80.15
C LEU A 79 -2.45 -27.08 80.20
N ALA A 80 -1.99 -27.66 81.32
CA ALA A 80 -0.60 -28.07 81.48
C ALA A 80 -0.19 -29.15 80.47
N ASN A 81 -1.08 -30.11 80.17
CA ASN A 81 -0.84 -31.14 79.16
C ASN A 81 -0.76 -30.55 77.74
N ILE A 82 -1.72 -29.71 77.35
CA ILE A 82 -1.73 -29.04 76.04
C ILE A 82 -0.48 -28.18 75.87
N ALA A 83 -0.13 -27.37 76.87
CA ALA A 83 1.07 -26.55 76.85
C ALA A 83 2.34 -27.40 76.72
N LYS A 84 2.41 -28.54 77.44
CA LYS A 84 3.53 -29.49 77.34
C LYS A 84 3.63 -30.12 75.95
N THR A 85 2.53 -30.62 75.39
CA THR A 85 2.50 -31.21 74.05
C THR A 85 2.93 -30.20 72.98
N LEU A 86 2.33 -29.01 72.97
CA LEU A 86 2.72 -27.93 72.05
C LEU A 86 4.19 -27.50 72.24
N SER A 87 4.71 -27.56 73.48
CA SER A 87 6.11 -27.24 73.75
C SER A 87 7.13 -28.21 73.17
N GLN A 88 6.70 -29.46 72.96
CA GLN A 88 7.53 -30.52 72.38
C GLN A 88 7.42 -30.55 70.84
N MET A 89 6.40 -29.93 70.26
CA MET A 89 6.23 -29.83 68.81
C MET A 89 7.07 -28.68 68.25
N GLN A 90 8.07 -29.02 67.44
CA GLN A 90 8.89 -28.05 66.70
C GLN A 90 9.02 -28.50 65.25
N TYR A 91 9.07 -27.55 64.32
CA TYR A 91 9.24 -27.83 62.90
C TYR A 91 10.06 -26.73 62.23
N GLY A 92 10.98 -27.13 61.35
CA GLY A 92 12.01 -26.24 60.83
C GLY A 92 12.86 -25.59 61.93
N ASP A 93 13.70 -24.63 61.55
CA ASP A 93 14.62 -24.00 62.51
C ASP A 93 13.95 -22.95 63.40
N ASN A 94 12.85 -22.36 62.92
CA ASN A 94 12.20 -21.20 63.54
C ASN A 94 10.68 -21.36 63.75
N GLY A 95 10.10 -22.52 63.43
CA GLY A 95 8.68 -22.80 63.65
C GLY A 95 8.41 -23.19 65.11
N TYR A 96 7.42 -22.56 65.72
CA TYR A 96 7.02 -22.85 67.10
C TYR A 96 5.54 -22.53 67.31
N PHE A 97 4.93 -23.27 68.22
CA PHE A 97 3.55 -23.05 68.65
C PHE A 97 3.49 -22.08 69.83
N TYR A 98 2.39 -21.34 69.89
CA TYR A 98 2.04 -20.49 71.01
C TYR A 98 0.56 -20.67 71.37
N LEU A 99 0.25 -20.40 72.63
CA LEU A 99 -1.10 -20.48 73.20
C LEU A 99 -1.38 -19.20 73.99
N TYR A 100 -2.50 -18.56 73.70
CA TYR A 100 -3.00 -17.39 74.41
C TYR A 100 -4.41 -17.66 74.91
N HIS A 101 -4.75 -17.09 76.06
CA HIS A 101 -6.14 -16.93 76.44
C HIS A 101 -6.74 -15.74 75.68
N ILE A 102 -8.06 -15.73 75.46
CA ILE A 102 -8.77 -14.68 74.68
C ILE A 102 -8.63 -13.27 75.26
N ASP A 103 -8.25 -13.14 76.54
CA ASP A 103 -7.94 -11.86 77.17
C ASP A 103 -6.55 -11.31 76.77
N GLY A 104 -5.73 -12.10 76.06
CA GLY A 104 -4.36 -11.79 75.65
C GLY A 104 -3.27 -12.23 76.61
N THR A 105 -3.60 -12.99 77.66
CA THR A 105 -2.61 -13.62 78.54
C THR A 105 -1.92 -14.77 77.82
N ASN A 106 -0.59 -14.75 77.72
CA ASN A 106 0.16 -15.86 77.13
C ASN A 106 0.18 -17.06 78.09
N ILE A 107 -0.13 -18.24 77.56
CA ILE A 107 -0.23 -19.48 78.34
C ILE A 107 0.92 -20.43 78.05
N ALA A 108 1.32 -20.53 76.78
CA ALA A 108 2.47 -21.34 76.38
C ALA A 108 3.24 -20.65 75.25
N HIS A 109 4.56 -20.63 75.37
CA HIS A 109 5.45 -20.15 74.31
C HIS A 109 6.85 -20.77 74.44
N VAL A 110 7.18 -21.72 73.55
CA VAL A 110 8.38 -22.57 73.66
C VAL A 110 9.68 -21.77 73.59
N LYS A 111 9.77 -20.85 72.63
CA LYS A 111 11.00 -20.10 72.34
C LYS A 111 11.11 -18.78 73.13
N GLN A 112 10.06 -18.36 73.83
CA GLN A 112 10.00 -17.08 74.56
C GLN A 112 9.23 -17.24 75.88
N PRO A 113 9.73 -18.05 76.83
CA PRO A 113 9.02 -18.37 78.07
C PRO A 113 8.75 -17.15 78.97
N PHE A 114 9.51 -16.05 78.81
CA PHE A 114 9.30 -14.80 79.55
C PHE A 114 7.93 -14.13 79.32
N ARG A 115 7.21 -14.57 78.28
CA ARG A 115 5.86 -14.09 77.94
C ARG A 115 4.77 -14.72 78.78
N ILE A 116 4.99 -15.94 79.27
CA ILE A 116 3.99 -16.77 79.96
C ILE A 116 3.48 -16.03 81.21
N GLY A 117 2.15 -16.02 81.38
CA GLY A 117 1.46 -15.40 82.51
C GLY A 117 1.28 -13.88 82.41
N LYS A 118 1.76 -13.23 81.35
CA LYS A 118 1.59 -11.79 81.11
C LYS A 118 0.56 -11.54 80.00
N ASN A 119 -0.15 -10.42 80.13
CA ASN A 119 -1.08 -9.94 79.11
C ASN A 119 -0.34 -9.11 78.05
N TRP A 120 -0.60 -9.40 76.78
CA TRP A 120 0.09 -8.79 75.64
C TRP A 120 -0.87 -8.12 74.63
N MET A 121 -2.10 -7.77 75.04
CA MET A 121 -3.09 -7.12 74.15
C MET A 121 -2.68 -5.75 73.62
N SER A 122 -1.78 -5.08 74.34
CA SER A 122 -1.24 -3.76 73.98
C SER A 122 0.10 -3.85 73.25
N LEU A 123 0.56 -5.05 72.88
CA LEU A 123 1.79 -5.21 72.11
C LEU A 123 1.56 -4.76 70.67
N GLU A 124 2.27 -3.69 70.29
CA GLU A 124 2.34 -3.20 68.93
C GLU A 124 3.64 -3.67 68.26
N ASP A 125 3.56 -4.03 66.98
CA ASP A 125 4.76 -4.22 66.16
C ASP A 125 5.29 -2.88 65.61
N ILE A 126 6.38 -2.93 64.84
CA ILE A 126 7.01 -1.73 64.27
C ILE A 126 6.12 -0.99 63.25
N GLU A 127 5.05 -1.63 62.77
CA GLU A 127 4.07 -1.06 61.84
C GLU A 127 2.83 -0.54 62.58
N GLY A 128 2.77 -0.66 63.91
CA GLY A 128 1.67 -0.22 64.76
C GLY A 128 0.51 -1.22 64.85
N ASN A 129 0.70 -2.47 64.42
CA ASN A 129 -0.35 -3.49 64.50
C ASN A 129 -0.40 -4.11 65.90
N PHE A 130 -1.61 -4.26 66.46
CA PHE A 130 -1.82 -4.94 67.74
C PHE A 130 -1.78 -6.45 67.58
N VAL A 131 -0.56 -7.00 67.46
CA VAL A 131 -0.32 -8.39 67.04
C VAL A 131 -1.22 -9.39 67.76
N ILE A 132 -1.20 -9.41 69.10
CA ILE A 132 -1.93 -10.44 69.88
C ILE A 132 -3.45 -10.31 69.73
N ARG A 133 -3.95 -9.08 69.60
CA ARG A 133 -5.38 -8.82 69.35
C ARG A 133 -5.81 -9.40 68.01
N ASP A 134 -4.99 -9.21 66.98
CA ASP A 134 -5.28 -9.68 65.63
C ASP A 134 -5.17 -11.21 65.52
N LEU A 135 -4.21 -11.82 66.25
CA LEU A 135 -4.11 -13.28 66.36
C LEU A 135 -5.36 -13.91 67.00
N ILE A 136 -5.81 -13.35 68.13
CA ILE A 136 -6.99 -13.84 68.86
C ILE A 136 -8.25 -13.67 68.00
N LYS A 137 -8.43 -12.49 67.39
CA LYS A 137 -9.56 -12.21 66.50
C LYS A 137 -9.60 -13.17 65.30
N ALA A 138 -8.44 -13.46 64.69
CA ALA A 138 -8.34 -14.43 63.59
C ALA A 138 -8.72 -15.85 64.05
N GLY A 139 -8.31 -16.25 65.25
CA GLY A 139 -8.66 -17.55 65.83
C GLY A 139 -10.17 -17.69 66.11
N GLN A 140 -10.79 -16.66 66.70
CA GLN A 140 -12.21 -16.63 67.06
C GLN A 140 -13.14 -16.67 65.84
N ASN A 141 -12.68 -16.19 64.68
CA ASN A 141 -13.45 -16.20 63.43
C ASN A 141 -13.47 -17.58 62.72
N GLY A 142 -13.26 -18.68 63.46
CA GLY A 142 -13.24 -20.04 62.90
C GLY A 142 -11.91 -20.45 62.26
N GLY A 143 -10.85 -19.68 62.52
CA GLY A 143 -9.50 -19.92 62.04
C GLY A 143 -9.11 -18.98 60.89
N GLY A 144 -7.95 -18.34 61.01
CA GLY A 144 -7.55 -17.30 60.07
C GLY A 144 -6.05 -17.05 60.04
N PHE A 145 -5.59 -16.48 58.91
CA PHE A 145 -4.22 -16.02 58.74
C PHE A 145 -4.05 -14.61 59.28
N THR A 146 -2.92 -14.34 59.94
CA THR A 146 -2.52 -13.01 60.40
C THR A 146 -1.08 -12.75 59.96
N GLN A 147 -0.81 -11.57 59.41
CA GLN A 147 0.53 -11.13 59.00
C GLN A 147 0.95 -9.95 59.88
N TYR A 148 2.18 -9.99 60.38
CA TYR A 148 2.69 -9.04 61.37
C TYR A 148 4.21 -9.09 61.41
N ILE A 149 4.85 -8.08 61.99
CA ILE A 149 6.28 -8.12 62.28
C ILE A 149 6.51 -8.75 63.65
N TRP A 150 7.40 -9.74 63.74
CA TRP A 150 7.72 -10.43 64.99
C TRP A 150 9.21 -10.62 65.19
N GLU A 151 9.65 -10.59 66.44
CA GLU A 151 11.02 -10.87 66.82
C GLU A 151 11.36 -12.35 66.59
N ARG A 152 12.30 -12.63 65.69
CA ARG A 152 12.79 -13.99 65.44
C ARG A 152 13.57 -14.51 66.66
N PRO A 153 13.14 -15.60 67.33
CA PRO A 153 13.78 -16.03 68.58
C PRO A 153 15.25 -16.45 68.46
N SER A 154 15.71 -16.85 67.27
CA SER A 154 17.11 -17.24 67.03
C SER A 154 18.06 -16.05 66.90
N THR A 155 17.58 -14.89 66.43
CA THR A 155 18.42 -13.71 66.17
C THR A 155 18.03 -12.47 67.00
N GLY A 156 16.85 -12.45 67.60
CA GLY A 156 16.29 -11.30 68.31
C GLY A 156 15.89 -10.14 67.39
N GLN A 157 15.92 -10.33 66.07
CA GLN A 157 15.63 -9.27 65.09
C GLN A 157 14.17 -9.32 64.64
N PRO A 158 13.51 -8.16 64.41
CA PRO A 158 12.17 -8.11 63.84
C PRO A 158 12.18 -8.62 62.39
N ALA A 159 11.24 -9.50 62.07
CA ALA A 159 11.06 -10.05 60.72
C ALA A 159 9.57 -10.27 60.41
N PRO A 160 9.15 -10.14 59.14
CA PRO A 160 7.79 -10.40 58.73
C PRO A 160 7.42 -11.87 58.95
N LYS A 161 6.25 -12.08 59.56
CA LYS A 161 5.74 -13.40 59.93
C LYS A 161 4.28 -13.51 59.52
N ILE A 162 3.92 -14.68 58.99
CA ILE A 162 2.53 -15.08 58.78
C ILE A 162 2.22 -16.26 59.69
N SER A 163 1.07 -16.20 60.37
CA SER A 163 0.58 -17.29 61.23
C SER A 163 -0.83 -17.71 60.85
N TYR A 164 -1.20 -18.90 61.28
CA TYR A 164 -2.59 -19.38 61.26
C TYR A 164 -3.00 -19.66 62.69
N ASN A 165 -4.14 -19.08 63.10
CA ASN A 165 -4.60 -19.09 64.47
C ASN A 165 -5.95 -19.78 64.54
N VAL A 166 -6.18 -20.61 65.55
CA VAL A 166 -7.42 -21.37 65.74
C VAL A 166 -7.84 -21.31 67.20
N GLU A 167 -9.12 -21.05 67.44
CA GLU A 167 -9.72 -21.12 68.77
C GLU A 167 -10.00 -22.58 69.18
N LEU A 168 -9.61 -22.94 70.39
CA LEU A 168 -10.02 -24.15 71.08
C LEU A 168 -11.40 -23.90 71.71
N LYS A 169 -12.46 -24.17 70.94
CA LYS A 169 -13.84 -23.92 71.35
C LYS A 169 -14.15 -24.57 72.71
N GLY A 170 -14.70 -23.76 73.63
CA GLY A 170 -15.07 -24.19 74.97
C GLY A 170 -14.02 -23.90 76.07
N LEU A 171 -12.81 -23.49 75.69
CA LEU A 171 -11.69 -23.28 76.63
C LEU A 171 -11.15 -21.85 76.67
N ASP A 172 -11.73 -20.92 75.90
CA ASP A 172 -11.29 -19.52 75.82
C ASP A 172 -9.80 -19.37 75.45
N TRP A 173 -9.26 -20.33 74.69
CA TRP A 173 -7.86 -20.34 74.26
C TRP A 173 -7.74 -20.29 72.74
N VAL A 174 -6.79 -19.50 72.27
CA VAL A 174 -6.38 -19.45 70.86
C VAL A 174 -4.95 -19.93 70.79
N PHE A 175 -4.71 -20.92 69.92
CA PHE A 175 -3.37 -21.39 69.63
C PHE A 175 -3.06 -21.16 68.16
N GLY A 176 -1.78 -21.05 67.85
CA GLY A 176 -1.35 -20.81 66.49
C GLY A 176 0.11 -21.15 66.30
N THR A 177 0.50 -21.15 65.04
CA THR A 177 1.88 -21.25 64.62
C THR A 177 2.11 -20.44 63.36
N GLY A 178 3.36 -20.09 63.07
CA GLY A 178 3.67 -19.27 61.92
C GLY A 178 5.08 -19.45 61.40
N LEU A 179 5.30 -18.97 60.19
CA LEU A 179 6.57 -18.97 59.50
C LEU A 179 6.98 -17.53 59.18
N TYR A 180 8.27 -17.26 59.25
CA TYR A 180 8.82 -16.01 58.75
C TYR A 180 8.83 -16.04 57.22
N THR A 181 8.60 -14.89 56.60
CA THR A 181 8.45 -14.75 55.13
C THR A 181 9.55 -13.92 54.50
N ASP A 182 10.57 -13.54 55.25
CA ASP A 182 11.75 -12.84 54.74
C ASP A 182 12.64 -13.74 53.87
N ASP A 183 12.64 -15.06 54.12
CA ASP A 183 13.28 -16.06 53.24
C ASP A 183 12.65 -16.11 51.83
N LEU A 184 11.39 -15.68 51.69
CA LEU A 184 10.74 -15.51 50.39
C LEU A 184 11.41 -14.40 49.59
N ASN A 185 11.93 -13.36 50.23
CA ASN A 185 12.54 -12.23 49.53
C ASN A 185 13.85 -12.63 48.85
N GLU A 186 14.64 -13.53 49.46
CA GLU A 186 15.90 -14.03 48.90
C GLU A 186 15.63 -14.88 47.65
N LYS A 187 14.75 -15.88 47.74
CA LYS A 187 14.32 -16.68 46.58
C LYS A 187 13.67 -15.84 45.48
N THR A 188 12.85 -14.85 45.87
CA THR A 188 12.23 -13.93 44.91
C THR A 188 13.28 -13.05 44.23
N SER A 189 14.36 -12.67 44.91
CA SER A 189 15.44 -11.88 44.33
C SER A 189 16.25 -12.66 43.29
N GLU A 190 16.54 -13.94 43.54
CA GLU A 190 17.17 -14.83 42.55
C GLU A 190 16.29 -14.99 41.30
N ILE A 191 14.98 -15.20 41.50
CA ILE A 191 14.02 -15.33 40.40
C ILE A 191 13.93 -14.03 39.61
N ARG A 192 13.87 -12.88 40.29
CA ARG A 192 13.89 -11.55 39.65
C ARG A 192 15.14 -11.34 38.81
N ALA A 193 16.31 -11.79 39.28
CA ALA A 193 17.54 -11.73 38.51
C ALA A 193 17.48 -12.59 37.23
N ASN A 194 16.93 -13.81 37.32
CA ASN A 194 16.74 -14.68 36.14
C ASN A 194 15.74 -14.10 35.13
N VAL A 195 14.63 -13.52 35.61
CA VAL A 195 13.64 -12.83 34.78
C VAL A 195 14.29 -11.62 34.10
N GLN A 196 15.08 -10.82 34.84
CA GLN A 196 15.80 -9.67 34.30
C GLN A 196 16.80 -10.07 33.21
N GLN A 197 17.57 -11.14 33.43
CA GLN A 197 18.48 -11.68 32.41
C GLN A 197 17.72 -12.12 31.15
N SER A 198 16.55 -12.73 31.31
CA SER A 198 15.69 -13.13 30.19
C SER A 198 15.14 -11.93 29.43
N ILE A 199 14.78 -10.84 30.12
CA ILE A 199 14.38 -9.57 29.50
C ILE A 199 15.54 -9.00 28.69
N GLU A 200 16.75 -8.92 29.24
CA GLU A 200 17.92 -8.38 28.54
C GLU A 200 18.25 -9.17 27.27
N ASN A 201 18.24 -10.50 27.34
CA ASN A 201 18.42 -11.37 26.17
C ASN A 201 17.33 -11.15 25.12
N SER A 202 16.07 -11.03 25.54
CA SER A 202 14.94 -10.77 24.64
C SER A 202 15.05 -9.40 23.96
N LEU A 203 15.51 -8.37 24.68
CA LEU A 203 15.76 -7.03 24.13
C LEU A 203 16.87 -7.05 23.07
N LEU A 204 18.00 -7.70 23.35
CA LEU A 204 19.10 -7.82 22.40
C LEU A 204 18.67 -8.55 21.12
N LEU A 205 17.98 -9.68 21.25
CA LEU A 205 17.48 -10.44 20.10
C LEU A 205 16.48 -9.63 19.26
N THR A 206 15.57 -8.90 19.92
CA THR A 206 14.61 -8.01 19.23
C THR A 206 15.31 -6.87 18.50
N ALA A 207 16.34 -6.27 19.09
CA ALA A 207 17.14 -5.23 18.47
C ALA A 207 17.87 -5.76 17.22
N PHE A 208 18.53 -6.92 17.30
CA PHE A 208 19.17 -7.55 16.15
C PHE A 208 18.17 -7.91 15.04
N ALA A 209 17.03 -8.51 15.39
CA ALA A 209 15.99 -8.86 14.43
C ALA A 209 15.43 -7.60 13.73
N THR A 210 15.27 -6.50 14.46
CA THR A 210 14.83 -5.21 13.91
C THR A 210 15.85 -4.67 12.91
N ILE A 211 17.14 -4.65 13.26
CA ILE A 211 18.23 -4.19 12.39
C ILE A 211 18.30 -5.04 11.11
N ILE A 212 18.28 -6.37 11.26
CA ILE A 212 18.30 -7.30 10.12
C ILE A 212 17.09 -7.06 9.21
N SER A 213 15.89 -6.88 9.76
CA SER A 213 14.67 -6.62 8.98
C SER A 213 14.77 -5.32 8.18
N VAL A 214 15.29 -4.24 8.78
CA VAL A 214 15.51 -2.96 8.09
C VAL A 214 16.53 -3.12 6.95
N VAL A 215 17.62 -3.86 7.18
CA VAL A 215 18.62 -4.13 6.14
C VAL A 215 18.04 -4.94 4.98
N ILE A 216 17.26 -5.98 5.25
CA ILE A 216 16.59 -6.79 4.22
C ILE A 216 15.65 -5.92 3.38
N ILE A 217 14.82 -5.09 4.03
CA ILE A 217 13.91 -4.17 3.34
C ILE A 217 14.67 -3.20 2.45
N TYR A 218 15.78 -2.65 2.95
CA TYR A 218 16.62 -1.75 2.19
C TYR A 218 17.20 -2.44 0.95
N ILE A 219 17.79 -3.63 1.10
CA ILE A 219 18.38 -4.40 -0.01
C ILE A 219 17.31 -4.77 -1.04
N PHE A 220 16.14 -5.22 -0.60
CA PHE A 220 15.02 -5.57 -1.48
C PHE A 220 14.54 -4.37 -2.28
N THR A 221 14.29 -3.23 -1.60
CA THR A 221 13.87 -1.98 -2.24
C THR A 221 14.92 -1.48 -3.23
N PHE A 222 16.20 -1.52 -2.85
CA PHE A 222 17.30 -1.10 -3.70
C PHE A 222 17.37 -1.95 -4.98
N THR A 223 17.25 -3.27 -4.86
CA THR A 223 17.32 -4.22 -5.99
C THR A 223 16.14 -4.08 -6.94
N LEU A 224 14.92 -3.88 -6.42
CA LEU A 224 13.75 -3.64 -7.27
C LEU A 224 13.87 -2.33 -8.04
N ASN A 225 14.31 -1.27 -7.37
CA ASN A 225 14.42 0.06 -7.98
C ASN A 225 15.51 0.14 -9.06
N THR A 226 16.64 -0.53 -8.88
CA THR A 226 17.68 -0.58 -9.92
C THR A 226 17.20 -1.33 -11.16
N ARG A 227 16.47 -2.45 -10.98
CA ARG A 227 15.90 -3.22 -12.10
C ARG A 227 14.86 -2.43 -12.90
N GLU A 228 13.95 -1.74 -12.23
CA GLU A 228 12.95 -0.90 -12.91
C GLU A 228 13.60 0.24 -13.69
N LEU A 229 14.64 0.88 -13.12
CA LEU A 229 15.36 1.95 -13.80
C LEU A 229 16.07 1.45 -15.06
N THR A 230 16.79 0.32 -14.98
CA THR A 230 17.48 -0.25 -16.14
C THR A 230 16.50 -0.63 -17.26
N ARG A 231 15.32 -1.16 -16.92
CA ARG A 231 14.27 -1.46 -17.90
C ARG A 231 13.68 -0.21 -18.55
N ALA A 232 13.47 0.84 -17.77
CA ALA A 232 12.98 2.11 -18.29
C ALA A 232 13.99 2.74 -19.27
N ASP A 233 15.28 2.72 -18.92
CA ASP A 233 16.36 3.24 -19.77
C ASP A 233 16.48 2.43 -21.08
N GLN A 234 16.38 1.10 -21.01
CA GLN A 234 16.39 0.24 -22.21
C GLN A 234 15.22 0.55 -23.15
N ARG A 235 14.00 0.71 -22.61
CA ARG A 235 12.82 1.07 -23.43
C ARG A 235 12.96 2.45 -24.06
N LEU A 236 13.56 3.41 -23.36
CA LEU A 236 13.82 4.73 -23.91
C LEU A 236 14.83 4.68 -25.06
N LEU A 237 15.88 3.88 -24.92
CA LEU A 237 16.85 3.64 -26.00
C LEU A 237 16.19 3.00 -27.22
N GLU A 238 15.39 1.94 -27.03
CA GLU A 238 14.65 1.27 -28.11
C GLU A 238 13.68 2.23 -28.83
N LEU A 239 12.96 3.07 -28.08
CA LEU A 239 12.06 4.07 -28.66
C LEU A 239 12.83 5.14 -29.46
N ASN A 240 13.96 5.62 -28.94
CA ASN A 240 14.79 6.59 -29.66
C ASN A 240 15.35 6.01 -30.96
N GLU A 241 15.88 4.78 -30.93
CA GLU A 241 16.31 4.10 -32.15
C GLU A 241 15.15 3.91 -33.14
N ARG A 242 13.95 3.54 -32.65
CA ARG A 242 12.77 3.39 -33.50
C ARG A 242 12.34 4.71 -34.13
N ILE A 243 12.40 5.82 -33.39
CA ILE A 243 12.08 7.15 -33.92
C ILE A 243 13.09 7.55 -35.00
N LEU A 244 14.39 7.37 -34.75
CA LEU A 244 15.43 7.71 -35.71
C LEU A 244 15.32 6.90 -37.00
N THR A 245 15.15 5.58 -36.88
CA THR A 245 14.96 4.68 -38.03
C THR A 245 13.72 5.04 -38.83
N THR A 246 12.59 5.30 -38.16
CA THR A 246 11.35 5.73 -38.83
C THR A 246 11.54 7.08 -39.54
N GLN A 247 12.25 8.02 -38.93
CA GLN A 247 12.53 9.32 -39.53
C GLN A 247 13.45 9.20 -40.77
N GLU A 248 14.42 8.29 -40.73
CA GLU A 248 15.34 8.05 -41.83
C GLU A 248 14.66 7.32 -43.00
N GLU A 249 13.81 6.33 -42.70
CA GLU A 249 12.93 5.66 -43.68
C GLU A 249 12.00 6.67 -44.36
N GLU A 250 11.37 7.56 -43.59
CA GLU A 250 10.49 8.62 -44.10
C GLU A 250 11.26 9.56 -45.05
N ARG A 251 12.45 10.00 -44.63
CA ARG A 251 13.29 10.90 -45.43
C ARG A 251 13.75 10.23 -46.72
N SER A 252 14.12 8.94 -46.66
CA SER A 252 14.49 8.13 -47.81
C SER A 252 13.32 7.96 -48.78
N ARG A 253 12.12 7.66 -48.27
CA ARG A 253 10.89 7.56 -49.08
C ARG A 253 10.58 8.86 -49.80
N VAL A 254 10.58 9.99 -49.08
CA VAL A 254 10.33 11.32 -49.66
C VAL A 254 11.38 11.66 -50.73
N SER A 255 12.66 11.38 -50.46
CA SER A 255 13.73 11.60 -51.44
C SER A 255 13.51 10.76 -52.70
N LYS A 256 13.05 9.52 -52.56
CA LYS A 256 12.77 8.63 -53.68
C LYS A 256 11.55 9.07 -54.49
N GLU A 257 10.45 9.45 -53.85
CA GLU A 257 9.27 9.99 -54.53
C GLU A 257 9.58 11.29 -55.30
N LEU A 258 10.38 12.18 -54.70
CA LEU A 258 10.86 13.38 -55.38
C LEU A 258 11.77 13.02 -56.57
N HIS A 259 12.66 12.05 -56.41
CA HIS A 259 13.56 11.67 -57.50
C HIS A 259 12.81 11.01 -58.66
N ASP A 260 11.94 10.05 -58.36
CA ASP A 260 11.21 9.28 -59.37
C ASP A 260 10.12 10.12 -60.06
N GLY A 261 9.35 10.93 -59.33
CA GLY A 261 8.30 11.76 -59.92
C GLY A 261 8.82 13.06 -60.54
N VAL A 262 9.44 13.92 -59.72
CA VAL A 262 9.78 15.29 -60.12
C VAL A 262 10.98 15.32 -61.06
N SER A 263 12.05 14.56 -60.79
CA SER A 263 13.28 14.62 -61.61
C SER A 263 13.08 14.04 -63.01
N GLN A 264 12.26 12.99 -63.14
CA GLN A 264 11.94 12.39 -64.44
C GLN A 264 11.14 13.36 -65.31
N LEU A 265 10.12 14.03 -64.75
CA LEU A 265 9.32 15.02 -65.45
C LEU A 265 10.15 16.24 -65.89
N ILE A 266 11.03 16.75 -65.02
CA ILE A 266 11.95 17.85 -65.37
C ILE A 266 12.88 17.44 -66.52
N THR A 267 13.42 16.21 -66.46
CA THR A 267 14.34 15.70 -67.49
C THR A 267 13.63 15.53 -68.83
N ALA A 268 12.42 14.96 -68.83
CA ALA A 268 11.60 14.82 -70.04
C ALA A 268 11.25 16.19 -70.63
N THR A 269 10.89 17.16 -69.79
CA THR A 269 10.59 18.54 -70.22
C THR A 269 11.82 19.20 -70.83
N ARG A 270 13.01 19.01 -70.24
CA ARG A 270 14.28 19.52 -70.79
C ARG A 270 14.56 18.97 -72.18
N PHE A 271 14.37 17.66 -72.39
CA PHE A 271 14.59 17.04 -73.70
C PHE A 271 13.63 17.59 -74.76
N ASP A 272 12.36 17.79 -74.43
CA ASP A 272 11.40 18.38 -75.37
C ASP A 272 11.81 19.81 -75.78
N ILE A 273 12.30 20.61 -74.82
CA ILE A 273 12.79 21.97 -75.08
C ILE A 273 14.07 21.96 -75.92
N GLU A 274 15.03 21.09 -75.61
CA GLU A 274 16.27 20.94 -76.39
C GLU A 274 15.97 20.48 -77.83
N HIS A 275 15.01 19.57 -78.00
CA HIS A 275 14.55 19.10 -79.31
C HIS A 275 13.87 20.21 -80.11
N ALA A 276 12.99 21.00 -79.47
CA ALA A 276 12.38 22.18 -80.07
C ALA A 276 13.44 23.22 -80.49
N ARG A 277 14.43 23.49 -79.63
CA ARG A 277 15.54 24.40 -79.93
C ARG A 277 16.39 23.91 -81.10
N LYS A 278 16.67 22.60 -81.16
CA LYS A 278 17.44 22.00 -82.26
C LYS A 278 16.71 22.13 -83.59
N LYS A 279 15.40 21.83 -83.62
CA LYS A 279 14.54 22.06 -84.79
C LYS A 279 14.58 23.51 -85.27
N LEU A 280 14.51 24.47 -84.34
CA LEU A 280 14.59 25.90 -84.66
C LEU A 280 15.96 26.27 -85.27
N SER A 281 17.07 25.77 -84.71
CA SER A 281 18.42 26.04 -85.20
C SER A 281 18.75 25.40 -86.56
N MET A 282 18.13 24.26 -86.87
CA MET A 282 18.28 23.58 -88.18
C MET A 282 17.46 24.24 -89.29
N SER A 283 16.67 25.28 -88.96
CA SER A 283 15.76 25.93 -89.90
C SER A 283 16.34 27.15 -90.62
N TYR A 284 17.66 27.38 -90.55
CA TYR A 284 18.31 28.42 -91.35
C TYR A 284 18.36 28.11 -92.85
N GLU A 285 18.05 26.87 -93.28
CA GLU A 285 18.09 26.44 -94.69
C GLU A 285 16.74 25.92 -95.25
N ASN A 286 15.71 25.71 -94.43
CA ASN A 286 14.36 25.28 -94.87
C ASN A 286 13.27 25.82 -93.94
N HIS A 287 12.05 26.05 -94.47
CA HIS A 287 10.89 26.57 -93.73
C HIS A 287 10.63 25.80 -92.43
N VAL A 288 10.56 26.51 -91.29
CA VAL A 288 10.15 25.94 -90.00
C VAL A 288 8.68 25.51 -90.10
N ASP A 289 8.36 24.25 -89.79
CA ASP A 289 6.99 23.87 -89.47
C ASP A 289 6.64 24.36 -88.05
N ILE A 290 6.14 25.59 -87.98
CA ILE A 290 5.76 26.29 -86.74
C ILE A 290 4.78 25.45 -85.91
N LYS A 291 3.92 24.67 -86.55
CA LYS A 291 2.90 23.86 -85.86
C LYS A 291 3.55 22.72 -85.06
N SER A 292 4.52 22.03 -85.65
CA SER A 292 5.26 20.97 -84.97
C SER A 292 6.16 21.48 -83.82
N LEU A 293 6.57 22.75 -83.88
CA LEU A 293 7.35 23.42 -82.84
C LEU A 293 6.47 23.82 -81.67
N ASP A 294 5.29 24.38 -81.96
CA ASP A 294 4.27 24.74 -80.98
C ASP A 294 3.76 23.50 -80.23
N GLU A 295 3.56 22.37 -80.91
CA GLU A 295 3.21 21.09 -80.27
C GLU A 295 4.30 20.57 -79.33
N SER A 296 5.59 20.64 -79.72
CA SER A 296 6.71 20.24 -78.84
C SER A 296 6.84 21.15 -77.61
N LEU A 297 6.67 22.46 -77.78
CA LEU A 297 6.70 23.43 -76.67
C LEU A 297 5.46 23.31 -75.78
N GLY A 298 4.28 23.05 -76.35
CA GLY A 298 3.04 22.77 -75.62
C GLY A 298 3.15 21.52 -74.76
N GLY A 299 3.70 20.42 -75.32
CA GLY A 299 3.98 19.20 -74.56
C GLY A 299 4.97 19.41 -73.41
N ALA A 300 6.02 20.23 -73.62
CA ALA A 300 6.94 20.61 -72.57
C ALA A 300 6.26 21.43 -71.45
N LEU A 301 5.42 22.40 -71.82
CA LEU A 301 4.66 23.22 -70.87
C LEU A 301 3.68 22.37 -70.04
N ASP A 302 3.01 21.39 -70.64
CA ASP A 302 2.08 20.52 -69.92
C ASP A 302 2.82 19.56 -68.96
N LYS A 303 3.99 19.03 -69.34
CA LYS A 303 4.85 18.27 -68.41
C LYS A 303 5.35 19.13 -67.25
N LEU A 304 5.69 20.40 -67.51
CA LEU A 304 6.06 21.39 -66.49
C LEU A 304 4.90 21.69 -65.52
N LYS A 305 3.66 21.82 -66.02
CA LYS A 305 2.47 21.90 -65.16
C LYS A 305 2.29 20.63 -64.32
N GLY A 306 2.57 19.46 -64.91
CA GLY A 306 2.60 18.17 -64.22
C GLY A 306 3.57 18.15 -63.03
N VAL A 307 4.76 18.75 -63.16
CA VAL A 307 5.73 18.92 -62.05
C VAL A 307 5.13 19.71 -60.89
N GLY A 308 4.42 20.80 -61.18
CA GLY A 308 3.75 21.61 -60.16
C GLY A 308 2.66 20.82 -59.41
N GLY A 309 1.90 19.99 -60.14
CA GLY A 309 0.91 19.09 -59.55
C GLY A 309 1.55 18.01 -58.67
N GLU A 310 2.67 17.43 -59.11
CA GLU A 310 3.44 16.41 -58.38
C GLU A 310 3.98 16.95 -57.05
N ILE A 311 4.63 18.11 -57.07
CA ILE A 311 5.13 18.78 -55.87
C ILE A 311 3.99 19.14 -54.92
N ARG A 312 2.86 19.64 -55.44
CA ARG A 312 1.70 19.99 -54.63
C ARG A 312 1.09 18.75 -53.97
N ARG A 313 1.03 17.62 -54.67
CA ARG A 313 0.57 16.32 -54.13
C ARG A 313 1.50 15.82 -53.02
N ILE A 314 2.82 15.78 -53.26
CA ILE A 314 3.82 15.40 -52.23
C ILE A 314 3.76 16.35 -51.00
N SER A 315 3.63 17.66 -51.23
CA SER A 315 3.51 18.64 -50.16
C SER A 315 2.23 18.49 -49.35
N HIS A 316 1.11 18.13 -49.99
CA HIS A 316 -0.17 17.90 -49.33
C HIS A 316 -0.12 16.64 -48.46
N ASP A 317 0.54 15.58 -48.92
CA ASP A 317 0.74 14.34 -48.17
C ASP A 317 1.65 14.55 -46.94
N LEU A 318 2.61 15.49 -47.04
CA LEU A 318 3.49 15.89 -45.95
C LEU A 318 2.80 16.86 -44.96
N ARG A 319 1.99 17.82 -45.45
CA ARG A 319 1.29 18.81 -44.62
C ARG A 319 0.13 19.51 -45.39
N PRO A 320 -1.15 19.27 -45.03
CA PRO A 320 -2.27 19.99 -45.64
C PRO A 320 -2.29 21.45 -45.16
N ARG A 321 -1.96 22.40 -46.05
CA ARG A 321 -1.92 23.84 -45.75
C ARG A 321 -3.31 24.43 -45.46
N ASP A 322 -4.36 23.87 -46.07
CA ASP A 322 -5.73 24.38 -45.95
C ASP A 322 -6.29 24.23 -44.53
N LEU A 323 -5.78 23.25 -43.78
CA LEU A 323 -6.18 23.01 -42.39
C LEU A 323 -5.68 24.09 -41.43
N ASP A 324 -4.53 24.70 -41.71
CA ASP A 324 -3.90 25.70 -40.85
C ASP A 324 -4.53 27.11 -41.03
N GLU A 325 -5.15 27.40 -42.17
CA GLU A 325 -5.74 28.72 -42.50
C GLU A 325 -7.28 28.77 -42.42
N LEU A 326 -7.99 27.68 -42.75
CA LEU A 326 -9.45 27.67 -42.92
C LEU A 326 -10.19 26.77 -41.91
N GLY A 327 -9.47 25.90 -41.19
CA GLY A 327 -10.03 24.97 -40.21
C GLY A 327 -10.63 23.68 -40.82
N LEU A 328 -10.91 22.70 -39.96
CA LEU A 328 -11.29 21.33 -40.36
C LEU A 328 -12.50 21.27 -41.29
N PHE A 329 -13.54 22.06 -40.99
CA PHE A 329 -14.78 22.08 -41.77
C PHE A 329 -14.51 22.48 -43.23
N ALA A 330 -13.86 23.62 -43.44
CA ALA A 330 -13.56 24.14 -44.77
C ALA A 330 -12.57 23.24 -45.53
N ALA A 331 -11.63 22.61 -44.83
CA ALA A 331 -10.69 21.66 -45.44
C ALA A 331 -11.40 20.39 -45.96
N ILE A 332 -12.39 19.87 -45.23
CA ILE A 332 -13.22 18.74 -45.67
C ILE A 332 -14.08 19.18 -46.86
N GLU A 333 -14.76 20.32 -46.75
CA GLU A 333 -15.62 20.84 -47.83
C GLU A 333 -14.85 21.04 -49.14
N ALA A 334 -13.66 21.67 -49.08
CA ALA A 334 -12.79 21.84 -50.24
C ALA A 334 -12.32 20.50 -50.83
N SER A 335 -11.98 19.53 -49.98
CA SER A 335 -11.57 18.19 -50.44
C SER A 335 -12.73 17.45 -51.13
N LEU A 336 -13.94 17.60 -50.62
CA LEU A 336 -15.15 16.98 -51.19
C LEU A 336 -15.54 17.59 -52.54
N VAL A 337 -15.34 18.90 -52.74
CA VAL A 337 -15.53 19.53 -54.06
C VAL A 337 -14.63 18.87 -55.10
N GLU A 338 -13.36 18.63 -54.77
CA GLU A 338 -12.43 17.97 -55.71
C GLU A 338 -12.75 16.49 -55.91
N LEU A 339 -13.14 15.77 -54.84
CA LEU A 339 -13.57 14.37 -54.92
C LEU A 339 -14.80 14.20 -55.81
N ASN A 340 -15.83 15.03 -55.64
CA ASN A 340 -17.04 15.01 -56.47
C ASN A 340 -16.75 15.40 -57.94
N ARG A 341 -15.68 16.16 -58.21
CA ARG A 341 -15.29 16.52 -59.58
C ARG A 341 -14.61 15.37 -60.34
N ARG A 342 -13.86 14.53 -59.62
CA ARG A 342 -13.01 13.48 -60.22
C ARG A 342 -13.59 12.07 -60.12
N SER A 343 -14.48 11.83 -59.16
CA SER A 343 -15.04 10.52 -58.84
C SER A 343 -16.49 10.40 -59.30
N THR A 344 -16.95 9.18 -59.55
CA THR A 344 -18.37 8.88 -59.84
C THR A 344 -19.21 8.68 -58.57
N ILE A 345 -18.58 8.72 -57.40
CA ILE A 345 -19.21 8.58 -56.09
C ILE A 345 -19.75 9.94 -55.65
N ILE A 346 -21.00 9.97 -55.15
CA ILE A 346 -21.61 11.19 -54.62
C ILE A 346 -21.25 11.31 -53.14
N TYR A 347 -20.54 12.37 -52.78
CA TYR A 347 -20.22 12.68 -51.39
C TYR A 347 -21.12 13.81 -50.85
N ASP A 348 -21.81 13.52 -49.74
CA ASP A 348 -22.60 14.50 -48.97
C ASP A 348 -21.93 14.79 -47.62
N PHE A 349 -22.05 16.04 -47.16
CA PHE A 349 -21.42 16.49 -45.94
C PHE A 349 -22.39 17.28 -45.06
N LYS A 350 -22.56 16.81 -43.83
CA LYS A 350 -23.38 17.44 -42.81
C LYS A 350 -22.51 17.88 -41.65
N PHE A 351 -22.60 19.15 -41.32
CA PHE A 351 -21.90 19.73 -40.17
C PHE A 351 -22.89 20.31 -39.17
N SER A 352 -22.64 20.04 -37.89
CA SER A 352 -23.38 20.64 -36.78
C SER A 352 -22.42 21.09 -35.67
N GLY A 353 -22.43 22.38 -35.34
CA GLY A 353 -21.55 22.96 -34.30
C GLY A 353 -20.89 24.28 -34.73
N GLN A 354 -20.03 24.84 -33.88
CA GLN A 354 -19.18 26.00 -34.22
C GLN A 354 -17.75 25.53 -34.49
N GLY A 355 -17.28 25.71 -35.73
CA GLY A 355 -15.97 25.21 -36.20
C GLY A 355 -14.74 25.80 -35.48
N SER A 356 -14.91 26.86 -34.69
CA SER A 356 -13.84 27.54 -33.94
C SER A 356 -13.44 26.84 -32.62
N MET A 357 -14.08 25.72 -32.27
CA MET A 357 -13.87 25.01 -31.00
C MET A 357 -12.95 23.79 -31.09
N LEU A 358 -12.11 23.66 -32.13
CA LEU A 358 -11.19 22.52 -32.24
C LEU A 358 -9.74 22.95 -32.07
N THR A 359 -8.99 22.18 -31.28
CA THR A 359 -7.53 22.36 -31.20
C THR A 359 -6.86 21.87 -32.48
N THR A 360 -5.77 22.51 -32.90
CA THR A 360 -5.00 22.14 -34.11
C THR A 360 -4.62 20.64 -34.16
N PRO A 361 -4.23 19.97 -33.05
CA PRO A 361 -3.93 18.53 -33.09
C PRO A 361 -5.15 17.65 -33.41
N ILE A 362 -6.33 17.96 -32.85
CA ILE A 362 -7.57 17.22 -33.09
C ILE A 362 -8.01 17.41 -34.54
N SER A 363 -7.98 18.65 -35.05
CA SER A 363 -8.27 18.96 -36.46
C SER A 363 -7.37 18.19 -37.42
N ASN A 364 -6.06 18.14 -37.14
CA ASN A 364 -5.09 17.38 -37.94
C ASN A 364 -5.40 15.88 -37.97
N THR A 365 -5.79 15.35 -36.83
CA THR A 365 -6.09 13.92 -36.68
C THR A 365 -7.34 13.55 -37.45
N LEU A 366 -8.43 14.31 -37.26
CA LEU A 366 -9.70 14.08 -37.95
C LEU A 366 -9.57 14.24 -39.47
N PHE A 367 -8.81 15.23 -39.92
CA PHE A 367 -8.59 15.43 -41.36
C PHE A 367 -7.81 14.27 -42.00
N ARG A 368 -6.76 13.77 -41.33
CA ARG A 368 -6.01 12.60 -41.82
C ARG A 368 -6.86 11.34 -41.85
N VAL A 369 -7.73 11.16 -40.86
CA VAL A 369 -8.67 10.02 -40.84
C VAL A 369 -9.68 10.13 -41.96
N PHE A 370 -10.23 11.33 -42.21
CA PHE A 370 -11.09 11.60 -43.37
C PHE A 370 -10.41 11.22 -44.69
N GLN A 371 -9.17 11.66 -44.93
CA GLN A 371 -8.43 11.36 -46.16
C GLN A 371 -8.18 9.86 -46.38
N GLU A 372 -7.76 9.17 -45.32
CA GLU A 372 -7.50 7.73 -45.37
C GLU A 372 -8.81 6.97 -45.61
N ALA A 373 -9.89 7.36 -44.96
CA ALA A 373 -11.20 6.75 -45.14
C ALA A 373 -11.74 6.96 -46.56
N THR A 374 -11.71 8.17 -47.11
CA THR A 374 -12.14 8.43 -48.49
C THR A 374 -11.27 7.69 -49.51
N THR A 375 -9.96 7.59 -49.26
CA THR A 375 -9.05 6.81 -50.12
C THR A 375 -9.40 5.32 -50.10
N ASN A 376 -9.72 4.78 -48.93
CA ASN A 376 -10.15 3.39 -48.79
C ASN A 376 -11.49 3.14 -49.50
N ILE A 377 -12.43 4.08 -49.43
CA ILE A 377 -13.71 4.02 -50.15
C ILE A 377 -13.47 4.00 -51.67
N GLU A 378 -12.71 4.96 -52.20
CA GLU A 378 -12.42 5.05 -53.65
C GLU A 378 -11.75 3.79 -54.19
N LYS A 379 -10.86 3.16 -53.40
CA LYS A 379 -10.11 1.98 -53.83
C LYS A 379 -10.86 0.65 -53.66
N HIS A 380 -11.71 0.54 -52.64
CA HIS A 380 -12.19 -0.77 -52.17
C HIS A 380 -13.70 -0.90 -52.07
N ALA A 381 -14.44 0.17 -51.79
CA ALA A 381 -15.85 0.04 -51.41
C ALA A 381 -16.81 -0.18 -52.60
N LYS A 382 -16.46 0.29 -53.80
CA LYS A 382 -17.40 0.37 -54.95
C LYS A 382 -18.73 1.05 -54.60
N ALA A 383 -18.68 2.02 -53.69
CA ALA A 383 -19.83 2.79 -53.24
C ALA A 383 -20.37 3.70 -54.35
N GLN A 384 -21.65 4.03 -54.29
CA GLN A 384 -22.28 5.08 -55.11
C GLN A 384 -22.50 6.35 -54.29
N TYR A 385 -22.65 6.22 -52.97
CA TYR A 385 -22.97 7.31 -52.07
C TYR A 385 -22.18 7.22 -50.76
N VAL A 386 -21.68 8.38 -50.32
CA VAL A 386 -20.96 8.51 -49.05
C VAL A 386 -21.53 9.70 -48.29
N LEU A 387 -21.92 9.47 -47.04
CA LEU A 387 -22.33 10.51 -46.10
C LEU A 387 -21.26 10.72 -45.04
N ILE A 388 -20.81 11.97 -44.90
CA ILE A 388 -19.90 12.40 -43.85
C ILE A 388 -20.66 13.33 -42.91
N GLU A 389 -20.67 12.99 -41.63
CA GLU A 389 -21.31 13.77 -40.58
C GLU A 389 -20.24 14.21 -39.58
N LEU A 390 -20.16 15.51 -39.31
CA LEU A 390 -19.27 16.09 -38.31
C LEU A 390 -20.07 16.91 -37.31
N ALA A 391 -20.11 16.46 -36.06
CA ALA A 391 -20.75 17.14 -34.95
C ALA A 391 -19.72 17.59 -33.92
N VAL A 392 -19.69 18.88 -33.60
CA VAL A 392 -18.76 19.48 -32.63
C VAL A 392 -19.55 20.10 -31.49
N ASN A 393 -19.27 19.67 -30.25
CA ASN A 393 -19.78 20.31 -29.04
C ASN A 393 -18.64 20.55 -28.03
N ASP A 394 -18.95 21.19 -26.90
CA ASP A 394 -17.96 21.57 -25.87
C ASP A 394 -17.26 20.39 -25.19
N LYS A 395 -17.79 19.16 -25.31
CA LYS A 395 -17.29 17.97 -24.61
C LYS A 395 -16.69 16.94 -25.55
N PHE A 396 -17.22 16.83 -26.76
CA PHE A 396 -16.87 15.81 -27.74
C PHE A 396 -16.97 16.31 -29.17
N VAL A 397 -16.12 15.74 -30.00
CA VAL A 397 -16.17 15.80 -31.46
C VAL A 397 -16.57 14.42 -31.95
N HIS A 398 -17.64 14.37 -32.72
CA HIS A 398 -18.14 13.14 -33.33
C HIS A 398 -18.02 13.27 -34.84
N MET A 399 -17.27 12.36 -35.46
CA MET A 399 -17.16 12.26 -36.90
C MET A 399 -17.64 10.87 -37.32
N LYS A 400 -18.55 10.83 -38.28
CA LYS A 400 -19.10 9.59 -38.81
C LYS A 400 -19.02 9.59 -40.33
N LEU A 401 -18.48 8.52 -40.90
CA LEU A 401 -18.40 8.32 -42.34
C LEU A 401 -19.17 7.04 -42.67
N SER A 402 -20.13 7.14 -43.59
CA SER A 402 -20.96 6.00 -44.00
C SER A 402 -20.94 5.89 -45.53
N ASP A 403 -20.56 4.72 -46.05
CA ASP A 403 -20.65 4.39 -47.48
C ASP A 403 -21.67 3.27 -47.72
N ASP A 404 -22.23 3.21 -48.93
CA ASP A 404 -23.15 2.16 -49.40
C ASP A 404 -22.45 1.06 -50.22
N GLY A 405 -21.15 0.85 -49.98
CA GLY A 405 -20.33 -0.10 -50.71
C GLY A 405 -20.53 -1.56 -50.30
N ILE A 406 -19.62 -2.42 -50.78
CA ILE A 406 -19.68 -3.89 -50.59
C ILE A 406 -19.25 -4.38 -49.19
N GLY A 407 -18.76 -3.46 -48.34
CA GLY A 407 -18.20 -3.77 -47.02
C GLY A 407 -16.96 -4.67 -47.04
N PHE A 408 -16.51 -5.06 -45.85
CA PHE A 408 -15.40 -5.99 -45.63
C PHE A 408 -15.49 -6.68 -44.26
N ASP A 409 -14.76 -7.78 -44.10
CA ASP A 409 -14.67 -8.48 -42.81
C ASP A 409 -13.69 -7.77 -41.85
N VAL A 410 -14.26 -7.13 -40.83
CA VAL A 410 -13.53 -6.38 -39.79
C VAL A 410 -12.67 -7.29 -38.91
N ILE A 411 -13.07 -8.56 -38.70
CA ILE A 411 -12.40 -9.48 -37.77
C ILE A 411 -11.13 -10.05 -38.40
N THR A 412 -11.18 -10.49 -39.65
CA THR A 412 -9.99 -11.01 -40.35
C THR A 412 -8.97 -9.90 -40.66
N THR A 413 -9.41 -8.66 -40.84
CA THR A 413 -8.55 -7.50 -41.06
C THR A 413 -7.79 -7.05 -39.79
N LYS A 414 -8.31 -7.35 -38.58
CA LYS A 414 -7.59 -7.11 -37.31
C LYS A 414 -6.41 -8.04 -37.06
N ASN A 415 -6.45 -9.27 -37.58
CA ASN A 415 -5.50 -10.35 -37.21
C ASN A 415 -4.44 -10.67 -38.28
N LYS A 416 -4.71 -10.37 -39.55
CA LYS A 416 -3.67 -10.30 -40.58
C LYS A 416 -3.08 -8.88 -40.56
N HIS A 417 -1.96 -8.64 -41.23
CA HIS A 417 -1.38 -7.30 -41.44
C HIS A 417 -2.30 -6.39 -42.31
N GLY A 418 -3.62 -6.49 -42.10
CA GLY A 418 -4.70 -5.95 -42.90
C GLY A 418 -4.90 -4.49 -42.60
N GLY A 419 -4.57 -3.67 -43.60
CA GLY A 419 -4.79 -2.24 -43.61
C GLY A 419 -3.93 -1.49 -42.59
N ILE A 420 -2.65 -1.26 -42.90
CA ILE A 420 -1.79 -0.29 -42.20
C ILE A 420 -2.55 1.04 -41.97
N GLY A 421 -3.42 1.43 -42.90
CA GLY A 421 -4.36 2.55 -42.79
C GLY A 421 -5.28 2.49 -41.58
N ILE A 422 -6.05 1.41 -41.39
CA ILE A 422 -7.01 1.27 -40.27
C ILE A 422 -6.30 1.25 -38.92
N TYR A 423 -5.16 0.55 -38.83
CA TYR A 423 -4.33 0.53 -37.62
C TYR A 423 -3.83 1.94 -37.28
N ASN A 424 -3.29 2.67 -38.26
CA ASN A 424 -2.78 4.02 -38.07
C ASN A 424 -3.88 5.01 -37.70
N MET A 425 -5.07 4.92 -38.32
CA MET A 425 -6.23 5.72 -37.93
C MET A 425 -6.58 5.49 -36.47
N ARG A 426 -6.66 4.23 -36.02
CA ARG A 426 -6.96 3.87 -34.63
C ARG A 426 -5.95 4.44 -33.64
N GLN A 427 -4.66 4.23 -33.89
CA GLN A 427 -3.58 4.75 -33.03
C GLN A 427 -3.64 6.28 -32.86
N ARG A 428 -3.93 7.01 -33.96
CA ARG A 428 -4.06 8.48 -33.92
C ARG A 428 -5.29 8.96 -33.17
N ILE A 429 -6.40 8.21 -33.23
CA ILE A 429 -7.60 8.51 -32.44
C ILE A 429 -7.35 8.23 -30.95
N GLU A 430 -6.74 7.10 -30.64
CA GLU A 430 -6.40 6.71 -29.27
C GLU A 430 -5.39 7.68 -28.62
N SER A 431 -4.47 8.27 -29.39
CA SER A 431 -3.52 9.28 -28.89
C SER A 431 -4.19 10.57 -28.42
N HIS A 432 -5.45 10.80 -28.81
CA HIS A 432 -6.28 11.92 -28.35
C HIS A 432 -7.37 11.48 -27.36
N HIS A 433 -7.21 10.29 -26.75
CA HIS A 433 -8.21 9.68 -25.86
C HIS A 433 -9.58 9.48 -26.53
N GLY A 434 -9.59 9.38 -27.87
CA GLY A 434 -10.79 9.11 -28.64
C GLY A 434 -11.08 7.63 -28.78
N LYS A 435 -12.28 7.33 -29.27
CA LYS A 435 -12.75 5.98 -29.62
C LYS A 435 -13.07 5.92 -31.11
N MET A 436 -12.74 4.79 -31.73
CA MET A 436 -13.00 4.51 -33.14
C MET A 436 -13.67 3.14 -33.26
N GLU A 437 -14.85 3.11 -33.85
CA GLU A 437 -15.62 1.91 -34.15
C GLU A 437 -15.83 1.79 -35.65
N ILE A 438 -15.69 0.58 -36.18
CA ILE A 438 -15.95 0.28 -37.59
C ILE A 438 -16.96 -0.85 -37.63
N ASN A 439 -18.09 -0.59 -38.27
CA ASN A 439 -19.12 -1.57 -38.55
C ASN A 439 -19.23 -1.71 -40.06
N SER A 440 -18.93 -2.89 -40.59
CA SER A 440 -18.97 -3.15 -42.02
C SER A 440 -19.84 -4.37 -42.32
N SER A 441 -20.61 -4.29 -43.40
CA SER A 441 -21.59 -5.27 -43.83
C SER A 441 -21.72 -5.27 -45.35
N GLU A 442 -22.42 -6.23 -45.92
CA GLU A 442 -22.66 -6.29 -47.38
C GLU A 442 -23.41 -5.07 -47.94
N THR A 443 -24.04 -4.26 -47.08
CA THR A 443 -24.77 -3.04 -47.44
C THR A 443 -23.97 -1.76 -47.23
N GLY A 444 -22.69 -1.84 -46.83
CA GLY A 444 -21.84 -0.68 -46.64
C GLY A 444 -20.96 -0.72 -45.39
N THR A 445 -20.15 0.32 -45.22
CA THR A 445 -19.31 0.51 -44.02
C THR A 445 -19.63 1.81 -43.31
N ILE A 446 -19.64 1.75 -41.98
CA ILE A 446 -19.77 2.89 -41.08
C ILE A 446 -18.52 2.96 -40.21
N LEU A 447 -17.82 4.09 -40.30
CA LEU A 447 -16.72 4.47 -39.44
C LEU A 447 -17.21 5.56 -38.47
N ASP A 448 -17.22 5.25 -37.18
CA ASP A 448 -17.69 6.13 -36.12
C ASP A 448 -16.54 6.52 -35.19
N ILE A 449 -16.33 7.82 -35.00
CA ILE A 449 -15.18 8.39 -34.29
C ILE A 449 -15.68 9.39 -33.25
N LEU A 450 -15.29 9.19 -32.00
CA LEU A 450 -15.61 10.09 -30.89
C LEU A 450 -14.33 10.54 -30.17
N ILE A 451 -14.01 11.83 -30.19
CA ILE A 451 -12.85 12.40 -29.51
C ILE A 451 -13.31 13.41 -28.45
N PRO A 452 -12.80 13.36 -27.20
CA PRO A 452 -13.06 14.41 -26.22
C PRO A 452 -12.60 15.79 -26.72
N ASN A 453 -13.52 16.77 -26.76
CA ASN A 453 -13.20 18.12 -27.16
C ASN A 453 -12.70 18.92 -25.94
N ILE A 454 -11.40 18.93 -25.72
CA ILE A 454 -10.78 19.65 -24.60
C ILE A 454 -10.46 21.07 -25.05
N THR A 455 -11.49 21.89 -25.27
CA THR A 455 -11.32 23.33 -25.48
C THR A 455 -11.65 24.14 -24.22
N ALA A 456 -10.60 24.82 -23.74
CA ALA A 456 -10.57 25.93 -22.78
C ALA A 456 -10.76 25.64 -21.27
N LYS A 457 -9.86 26.25 -20.50
CA LYS A 457 -9.67 26.21 -19.04
C LYS A 457 -10.99 26.29 -18.23
N PRO A 458 -11.07 25.62 -17.07
CA PRO A 458 -12.15 25.88 -16.13
C PRO A 458 -12.13 27.35 -15.72
N SER A 459 -13.27 28.03 -15.87
CA SER A 459 -13.47 29.37 -15.32
C SER A 459 -13.26 29.29 -13.81
N VAL A 460 -12.22 29.98 -13.32
CA VAL A 460 -12.02 30.19 -11.89
C VAL A 460 -13.21 31.02 -11.41
N LYS A 461 -14.17 30.37 -10.73
CA LYS A 461 -15.14 31.09 -9.90
C LYS A 461 -14.35 31.81 -8.82
N THR A 462 -14.17 33.12 -9.01
CA THR A 462 -13.76 34.02 -7.94
C THR A 462 -14.90 34.06 -6.94
N THR A 463 -14.71 33.41 -5.79
CA THR A 463 -15.58 33.59 -4.63
C THR A 463 -15.42 35.04 -4.18
N LYS A 464 -16.32 35.91 -4.64
CA LYS A 464 -16.52 37.23 -4.06
C LYS A 464 -17.35 37.08 -2.80
N GLU A 465 -16.80 37.64 -1.75
CA GLU A 465 -17.38 37.96 -0.44
C GLU A 465 -18.88 38.27 -0.48
N MET A 466 -19.60 37.72 0.50
CA MET A 466 -20.71 38.42 1.15
C MET A 466 -20.70 38.09 2.65
N VAL A 467 -20.37 39.14 3.41
CA VAL A 467 -20.75 39.49 4.79
C VAL A 467 -20.33 38.57 5.92
#